data_AF-A0A075WRA4-F1
#
_entry.id   AF-A0A075WRA4-F1
#
_cell.length_a   1.000
_cell.length_b   1.000
_cell.length_c   1.000
_cell.angle_alpha   90.00
_cell.angle_beta   90.00
_cell.angle_gamma   90.00
#
_symmetry.space_group_name_H-M   'P 1'
#
loop_
_entity.id
_entity.type
_entity.pdbx_description
1 polymer ?
#
loop_
_entity_poly.entity_id
_entity_poly.type
_entity_poly.pdbx_seq_one_letter_code
_entity_poly.pdbx_strand_id
1 'polypeptide(L)'
;MTRIALGKELQILKNLITDMAKNVDEMVNGTILALNKLDPTLAERVIKADDQIDYYEHMVCQTALEIIALQQPVAKDLRFVITAIDIAKNLERTADQSVNIAYSAKTLSKQENKAFPECKVAIEEMANEALTMLHSAINAFVTENTQRARSVIEYDSIVDRLQQDLIEDVKNCMKKNPQNIDQGVEYIKVIENIERIADLATNIAEGVIFVAEGRIVKLEEESVSLITLKKEILKDLPVFELLRRHARLVIECVERLSLSLEAYFHRNQQRLEETAQHIFEIEKEADKLKRNIRGHLPKGIILPVERFELFLYLKEQDAIADVAEEILNWLSFKHIPLSFELFKQIEELLNQSIKPLEFLEDMILYSADFILTKNEESRNRAKELIREIRYAQYLSEEYGNKVKKAIFNQIEDPLNLFYFLKLVDLILGISHHAENTADLMRAMIAK
;
A
#
# COMPACT_ATOMS: atom_id res chain seq x y z
N MET A 1 32.02 -7.06 -6.19
CA MET A 1 31.65 -7.79 -7.43
C MET A 1 30.16 -7.70 -7.75
N THR A 2 29.26 -7.73 -6.76
CA THR A 2 27.79 -7.71 -6.91
C THR A 2 27.23 -6.50 -7.67
N ARG A 3 27.78 -5.29 -7.48
CA ARG A 3 27.29 -4.06 -8.14
C ARG A 3 27.56 -4.00 -9.66
N ILE A 4 28.59 -4.71 -10.15
CA ILE A 4 28.93 -4.76 -11.59
C ILE A 4 27.97 -5.71 -12.33
N ALA A 5 27.60 -6.83 -11.70
CA ALA A 5 26.63 -7.77 -12.27
C ALA A 5 25.24 -7.14 -12.38
N LEU A 6 24.74 -6.52 -11.30
CA LEU A 6 23.46 -5.80 -11.32
C LEU A 6 23.43 -4.70 -12.40
N GLY A 7 24.48 -3.87 -12.51
CA GLY A 7 24.54 -2.83 -13.54
C GLY A 7 24.45 -3.37 -14.97
N LYS A 8 25.03 -4.55 -15.23
CA LYS A 8 24.94 -5.22 -16.54
C LYS A 8 23.54 -5.73 -16.81
N GLU A 9 22.88 -6.34 -15.82
CA GLU A 9 21.52 -6.86 -15.97
C GLU A 9 20.49 -5.73 -16.14
N LEU A 10 20.62 -4.63 -15.39
CA LEU A 10 19.81 -3.42 -15.58
C LEU A 10 19.97 -2.83 -16.99
N GLN A 11 21.19 -2.87 -17.54
CA GLN A 11 21.43 -2.43 -18.91
C GLN A 11 20.77 -3.35 -19.95
N ILE A 12 20.75 -4.66 -19.71
CA ILE A 12 20.02 -5.62 -20.58
C ILE A 12 18.53 -5.30 -20.55
N LEU A 13 17.94 -5.12 -19.37
CA LEU A 13 16.54 -4.75 -19.21
C LEU A 13 16.19 -3.45 -19.96
N LYS A 14 17.07 -2.43 -19.83
CA LYS A 14 16.93 -1.16 -20.54
C LYS A 14 16.97 -1.32 -22.07
N ASN A 15 17.85 -2.19 -22.56
CA ASN A 15 17.94 -2.46 -24.00
C ASN A 15 16.69 -3.17 -24.51
N LEU A 16 16.16 -4.15 -23.78
CA LEU A 16 14.92 -4.85 -24.14
C LEU A 16 13.74 -3.88 -24.28
N ILE A 17 13.56 -2.98 -23.31
CA ILE A 17 12.49 -1.96 -23.37
C ILE A 17 12.72 -1.00 -24.54
N THR A 18 13.96 -0.58 -24.77
CA THR A 18 14.28 0.33 -25.88
C THR A 18 13.98 -0.31 -27.23
N ASP A 19 14.27 -1.61 -27.38
CA ASP A 19 14.00 -2.34 -28.62
C ASP A 19 12.49 -2.61 -28.78
N MET A 20 11.79 -2.97 -27.71
CA MET A 20 10.31 -3.07 -27.72
C MET A 20 9.68 -1.74 -28.14
N ALA A 21 10.13 -0.64 -27.56
CA ALA A 21 9.62 0.71 -27.85
C ALA A 21 9.81 1.11 -29.33
N LYS A 22 10.93 0.74 -29.96
CA LYS A 22 11.14 0.95 -31.40
C LYS A 22 10.13 0.15 -32.24
N ASN A 23 9.89 -1.11 -31.89
CA ASN A 23 8.94 -1.93 -32.64
C ASN A 23 7.50 -1.39 -32.50
N VAL A 24 7.12 -0.93 -31.30
CA VAL A 24 5.82 -0.27 -31.07
C VAL A 24 5.73 1.03 -31.88
N ASP A 25 6.78 1.84 -31.91
CA ASP A 25 6.83 3.05 -32.73
C ASP A 25 6.62 2.76 -34.23
N GLU A 26 7.30 1.73 -34.76
CA GLU A 26 7.11 1.29 -36.14
C GLU A 26 5.68 0.79 -36.39
N MET A 27 5.06 0.10 -35.43
CA MET A 27 3.67 -0.34 -35.50
C MET A 27 2.70 0.85 -35.55
N VAL A 28 2.82 1.83 -34.64
CA VAL A 28 1.91 2.98 -34.60
C VAL A 28 2.02 3.79 -35.90
N ASN A 29 3.24 4.05 -36.38
CA ASN A 29 3.47 4.72 -37.68
C ASN A 29 2.87 3.91 -38.85
N GLY A 30 3.08 2.60 -38.86
CA GLY A 30 2.53 1.70 -39.86
C GLY A 30 1.01 1.72 -39.90
N THR A 31 0.38 1.78 -38.72
CA THR A 31 -1.07 1.87 -38.54
C THR A 31 -1.63 3.19 -39.06
N ILE A 32 -1.00 4.33 -38.74
CA ILE A 32 -1.43 5.65 -39.25
C ILE A 32 -1.32 5.69 -40.77
N LEU A 33 -0.23 5.14 -41.32
CA LEU A 33 -0.05 5.04 -42.76
C LEU A 33 -1.10 4.13 -43.41
N ALA A 34 -1.45 3.00 -42.76
CA ALA A 34 -2.48 2.08 -43.23
C ALA A 34 -3.86 2.73 -43.25
N LEU A 35 -4.18 3.51 -42.22
CA LEU A 35 -5.41 4.30 -42.12
C LEU A 35 -5.47 5.37 -43.21
N ASN A 36 -4.43 6.20 -43.34
CA ASN A 36 -4.39 7.31 -44.31
C ASN A 36 -4.50 6.83 -45.76
N LYS A 37 -3.90 5.67 -46.07
CA LYS A 37 -3.95 5.07 -47.41
C LYS A 37 -5.13 4.11 -47.61
N LEU A 38 -5.86 3.79 -46.55
CA LEU A 38 -6.83 2.69 -46.51
C LEU A 38 -6.24 1.39 -47.10
N ASP A 39 -5.01 1.07 -46.72
CA ASP A 39 -4.24 -0.05 -47.26
C ASP A 39 -4.41 -1.30 -46.37
N PRO A 40 -5.21 -2.29 -46.81
CA PRO A 40 -5.44 -3.51 -46.03
C PRO A 40 -4.19 -4.40 -45.92
N THR A 41 -3.23 -4.26 -46.84
CA THR A 41 -1.98 -5.04 -46.81
C THR A 41 -1.06 -4.54 -45.71
N LEU A 42 -1.00 -3.21 -45.54
CA LEU A 42 -0.23 -2.59 -44.46
C LEU A 42 -0.89 -2.84 -43.11
N ALA A 43 -2.22 -2.75 -43.02
CA ALA A 43 -2.96 -3.11 -41.81
C ALA A 43 -2.67 -4.56 -41.37
N GLU A 44 -2.66 -5.52 -42.30
CA GLU A 44 -2.35 -6.92 -42.00
C GLU A 44 -0.90 -7.10 -41.49
N ARG A 45 0.04 -6.28 -41.98
CA ARG A 45 1.43 -6.31 -41.49
C ARG A 45 1.54 -5.82 -40.05
N VAL A 46 0.82 -4.77 -39.68
CA VAL A 46 0.75 -4.28 -38.29
C VAL A 46 0.18 -5.37 -37.38
N ILE A 47 -0.94 -5.98 -37.75
CA ILE A 47 -1.61 -7.02 -36.94
C ILE A 47 -0.65 -8.18 -36.64
N LYS A 48 0.20 -8.56 -37.60
CA LYS A 48 1.18 -9.63 -37.41
C LYS A 48 2.43 -9.22 -36.64
N ALA A 49 2.73 -7.93 -36.55
CA ALA A 49 3.88 -7.44 -35.81
C ALA A 49 3.64 -7.49 -34.29
N ASP A 50 2.38 -7.56 -33.87
CA ASP A 50 1.94 -7.61 -32.47
C ASP A 50 2.52 -8.80 -31.70
N ASP A 51 2.56 -9.99 -32.31
CA ASP A 51 3.18 -11.20 -31.73
C ASP A 51 4.63 -10.96 -31.26
N GLN A 52 5.36 -10.07 -31.95
CA GLN A 52 6.73 -9.72 -31.59
C GLN A 52 6.77 -8.83 -30.33
N ILE A 53 5.79 -7.95 -30.16
CA ILE A 53 5.68 -7.08 -28.98
C ILE A 53 5.36 -7.91 -27.74
N ASP A 54 4.42 -8.86 -27.84
CA ASP A 54 4.10 -9.82 -26.78
C ASP A 54 5.35 -10.59 -26.31
N TYR A 55 6.16 -11.03 -27.28
CA TYR A 55 7.41 -11.70 -26.97
C TYR A 55 8.38 -10.79 -26.19
N TYR A 56 8.50 -9.52 -26.57
CA TYR A 56 9.33 -8.56 -25.83
C TYR A 56 8.81 -8.29 -24.42
N GLU A 57 7.49 -8.14 -24.24
CA GLU A 57 6.85 -7.97 -22.93
C GLU A 57 7.24 -9.12 -22.00
N HIS A 58 7.11 -10.35 -22.50
CA HIS A 58 7.45 -11.55 -21.75
C HIS A 58 8.94 -11.58 -21.37
N MET A 59 9.81 -11.23 -22.31
CA MET A 59 11.26 -11.18 -22.07
C MET A 59 11.64 -10.11 -21.04
N VAL A 60 11.01 -8.94 -21.07
CA VAL A 60 11.22 -7.88 -20.07
C VAL A 60 10.78 -8.37 -18.70
N CYS A 61 9.58 -8.95 -18.60
CA CYS A 61 9.04 -9.46 -17.35
C CYS A 61 9.93 -10.56 -16.74
N GLN A 62 10.35 -11.53 -17.54
CA GLN A 62 11.26 -12.60 -17.10
C GLN A 62 12.60 -12.02 -16.61
N THR A 63 13.22 -11.13 -17.38
CA THR A 63 14.51 -10.51 -17.02
C THR A 63 14.40 -9.70 -15.73
N ALA A 64 13.30 -8.97 -15.55
CA ALA A 64 13.04 -8.20 -14.34
C ALA A 64 12.89 -9.11 -13.11
N LEU A 65 12.15 -10.22 -13.22
CA LEU A 65 12.01 -11.21 -12.14
C LEU A 65 13.34 -11.87 -11.77
N GLU A 66 14.16 -12.21 -12.77
CA GLU A 66 15.51 -12.74 -12.56
C GLU A 66 16.39 -11.74 -11.79
N ILE A 67 16.37 -10.45 -12.16
CA ILE A 67 17.10 -9.39 -11.44
C ILE A 67 16.63 -9.30 -9.98
N ILE A 68 15.32 -9.30 -9.74
CA ILE A 68 14.76 -9.23 -8.38
C ILE A 68 15.24 -10.41 -7.53
N ALA A 69 15.15 -11.63 -8.08
CA ALA A 69 15.47 -12.85 -7.36
C ALA A 69 16.98 -13.02 -7.11
N LEU A 70 17.81 -12.70 -8.10
CA LEU A 70 19.25 -12.99 -8.06
C LEU A 70 20.07 -11.83 -7.48
N GLN A 71 19.67 -10.58 -7.74
CA GLN A 71 20.46 -9.40 -7.37
C GLN A 71 19.88 -8.62 -6.19
N GLN A 72 18.60 -8.83 -5.84
CA GLN A 72 17.91 -8.15 -4.74
C GLN A 72 18.11 -6.62 -4.78
N PRO A 73 17.72 -5.95 -5.89
CA PRO A 73 17.92 -4.52 -6.05
C PRO A 73 17.14 -3.76 -4.96
N VAL A 74 17.65 -2.60 -4.57
CA VAL A 74 17.08 -1.76 -3.51
C VAL A 74 16.82 -0.34 -4.00
N ALA A 75 15.88 0.35 -3.35
CA ALA A 75 15.56 1.75 -3.57
C ALA A 75 15.39 2.09 -5.08
N LYS A 76 16.29 2.91 -5.65
CA LYS A 76 16.20 3.36 -7.04
C LYS A 76 16.25 2.20 -8.04
N ASP A 77 17.10 1.20 -7.80
CA ASP A 77 17.27 0.06 -8.72
C ASP A 77 16.01 -0.82 -8.71
N LEU A 78 15.40 -1.02 -7.54
CA LEU A 78 14.13 -1.75 -7.45
C LEU A 78 12.99 -0.99 -8.14
N ARG A 79 12.91 0.34 -7.96
CA ARG A 79 11.92 1.16 -8.67
C ARG A 79 12.11 1.06 -10.18
N PHE A 80 13.35 1.13 -10.67
CA PHE A 80 13.64 0.97 -12.09
C PHE A 80 13.14 -0.38 -12.63
N VAL A 81 13.42 -1.49 -11.92
CA VAL A 81 13.01 -2.82 -12.36
C VAL A 81 11.48 -3.01 -12.37
N ILE A 82 10.78 -2.48 -11.36
CA ILE A 82 9.31 -2.54 -11.33
C ILE A 82 8.71 -1.67 -12.44
N THR A 83 9.20 -0.44 -12.58
CA THR A 83 8.73 0.47 -13.64
C THR A 83 9.04 -0.04 -15.04
N ALA A 84 10.12 -0.78 -15.21
CA ALA A 84 10.44 -1.47 -16.46
C ALA A 84 9.33 -2.45 -16.89
N ILE A 85 8.78 -3.23 -15.94
CA ILE A 85 7.65 -4.13 -16.17
C ILE A 85 6.40 -3.32 -16.55
N ASP A 86 6.10 -2.27 -15.78
CA ASP A 86 4.92 -1.43 -16.04
C ASP A 86 5.01 -0.73 -17.42
N ILE A 87 6.20 -0.25 -17.81
CA ILE A 87 6.42 0.37 -19.13
C ILE A 87 6.24 -0.64 -20.25
N ALA A 88 6.79 -1.86 -20.11
CA ALA A 88 6.60 -2.91 -21.12
C ALA A 88 5.10 -3.21 -21.32
N LYS A 89 4.33 -3.30 -20.22
CA LYS A 89 2.89 -3.46 -20.31
C LYS A 89 2.17 -2.28 -20.98
N ASN A 90 2.59 -1.04 -20.74
CA ASN A 90 2.02 0.11 -21.44
C ASN A 90 2.38 0.12 -22.95
N LEU A 91 3.57 -0.34 -23.31
CA LEU A 91 4.00 -0.50 -24.70
C LEU A 91 3.22 -1.61 -25.42
N GLU A 92 2.97 -2.75 -24.78
CA GLU A 92 2.10 -3.81 -25.31
C GLU A 92 0.67 -3.31 -25.53
N ARG A 93 0.09 -2.60 -24.55
CA ARG A 93 -1.24 -1.98 -24.72
C ARG A 93 -1.29 -0.93 -25.83
N THR A 94 -0.16 -0.31 -26.16
CA THR A 94 -0.03 0.63 -27.29
C THR A 94 -0.04 -0.13 -28.63
N ALA A 95 0.60 -1.30 -28.65
CA ALA A 95 0.55 -2.23 -29.78
C ALA A 95 -0.89 -2.73 -30.02
N ASP A 96 -1.61 -3.11 -28.96
CA ASP A 96 -3.04 -3.45 -29.02
C ASP A 96 -3.90 -2.34 -29.64
N GLN A 97 -3.70 -1.08 -29.22
CA GLN A 97 -4.45 0.05 -29.80
C GLN A 97 -4.13 0.20 -31.30
N SER A 98 -2.87 -0.04 -31.68
CA SER A 98 -2.43 0.00 -33.08
C SER A 98 -3.07 -1.10 -33.91
N VAL A 99 -3.23 -2.31 -33.35
CA VAL A 99 -3.94 -3.44 -33.97
C VAL A 99 -5.43 -3.11 -34.16
N ASN A 100 -6.08 -2.52 -33.16
CA ASN A 100 -7.48 -2.09 -33.27
C ASN A 100 -7.70 -1.07 -34.39
N ILE A 101 -6.82 -0.07 -34.49
CA ILE A 101 -6.88 0.92 -35.58
C ILE A 101 -6.62 0.25 -36.95
N ALA A 102 -5.69 -0.72 -37.03
CA ALA A 102 -5.44 -1.47 -38.25
C ALA A 102 -6.68 -2.29 -38.70
N TYR A 103 -7.42 -2.89 -37.76
CA TYR A 103 -8.70 -3.54 -38.05
C TYR A 103 -9.75 -2.54 -38.58
N SER A 104 -9.85 -1.35 -37.99
CA SER A 104 -10.73 -0.29 -38.50
C SER A 104 -10.31 0.17 -39.90
N ALA A 105 -9.02 0.35 -40.17
CA ALA A 105 -8.52 0.68 -41.51
C ALA A 105 -8.89 -0.38 -42.57
N LYS A 106 -8.79 -1.67 -42.21
CA LYS A 106 -9.20 -2.79 -43.07
C LYS A 106 -10.71 -2.79 -43.31
N THR A 107 -11.51 -2.45 -42.30
CA THR A 107 -12.97 -2.33 -42.43
C THR A 107 -13.36 -1.18 -43.36
N LEU A 108 -12.78 0.00 -43.15
CA LEU A 108 -12.97 1.18 -43.98
C LEU A 108 -12.57 0.93 -45.45
N SER A 109 -11.49 0.19 -45.70
CA SER A 109 -11.03 -0.14 -47.06
C SER A 109 -12.03 -0.92 -47.92
N LYS A 110 -12.96 -1.65 -47.28
CA LYS A 110 -13.95 -2.52 -47.93
C LYS A 110 -15.24 -1.80 -48.33
N GLN A 111 -15.44 -0.59 -47.84
CA GLN A 111 -16.67 0.15 -48.10
C GLN A 111 -16.66 0.77 -49.51
N GLU A 112 -17.83 0.82 -50.15
CA GLU A 112 -17.98 1.29 -51.53
C GLU A 112 -17.59 2.78 -51.68
N ASN A 113 -17.89 3.61 -50.68
CA ASN A 113 -17.46 5.00 -50.58
C ASN A 113 -16.18 5.13 -49.74
N LYS A 114 -15.01 4.96 -50.34
CA LYS A 114 -13.73 5.04 -49.61
C LYS A 114 -13.39 6.44 -49.06
N ALA A 115 -13.90 7.48 -49.68
CA ALA A 115 -13.81 8.83 -49.13
C ALA A 115 -14.99 9.04 -48.19
N PHE A 116 -14.73 9.54 -46.98
CA PHE A 116 -15.74 10.15 -46.13
C PHE A 116 -16.13 11.47 -46.83
N PRO A 117 -17.19 11.48 -47.68
CA PRO A 117 -17.33 12.55 -48.66
C PRO A 117 -17.68 13.84 -47.91
N GLU A 118 -16.99 14.94 -48.24
CA GLU A 118 -17.19 16.30 -47.73
C GLU A 118 -16.72 16.61 -46.30
N CYS A 119 -16.21 15.63 -45.55
CA CYS A 119 -15.71 15.83 -44.19
C CYS A 119 -14.22 15.50 -44.07
N LYS A 120 -13.37 16.52 -43.95
CA LYS A 120 -11.96 16.35 -43.61
C LYS A 120 -11.82 16.17 -42.11
N VAL A 121 -11.80 14.93 -41.65
CA VAL A 121 -11.45 14.60 -40.26
C VAL A 121 -9.93 14.53 -40.17
N ALA A 122 -9.29 15.47 -39.46
CA ALA A 122 -7.84 15.62 -39.40
C ALA A 122 -7.20 14.64 -38.38
N ILE A 123 -7.42 13.34 -38.57
CA ILE A 123 -6.92 12.30 -37.65
C ILE A 123 -5.39 12.26 -37.61
N GLU A 124 -4.76 12.57 -38.75
CA GLU A 124 -3.30 12.59 -38.88
C GLU A 124 -2.65 13.57 -37.89
N GLU A 125 -3.29 14.71 -37.61
CA GLU A 125 -2.79 15.68 -36.63
C GLU A 125 -2.78 15.07 -35.23
N MET A 126 -3.92 14.58 -34.74
CA MET A 126 -4.02 13.94 -33.43
C MET A 126 -3.09 12.73 -33.28
N ALA A 127 -2.94 11.93 -34.34
CA ALA A 127 -2.06 10.78 -34.34
C ALA A 127 -0.58 11.17 -34.23
N ASN A 128 -0.16 12.25 -34.90
CA ASN A 128 1.19 12.79 -34.79
C ASN A 128 1.48 13.37 -33.40
N GLU A 129 0.49 14.00 -32.77
CA GLU A 129 0.63 14.49 -31.39
C GLU A 129 0.80 13.33 -30.40
N ALA A 130 -0.04 12.29 -30.49
CA ALA A 130 0.07 11.09 -29.66
C ALA A 130 1.42 10.36 -29.86
N LEU A 131 1.91 10.26 -31.10
CA LEU A 131 3.25 9.73 -31.40
C LEU A 131 4.36 10.58 -30.76
N THR A 132 4.24 11.90 -30.82
CA THR A 132 5.22 12.82 -30.22
C THR A 132 5.28 12.64 -28.70
N MET A 133 4.12 12.43 -28.05
CA MET A 133 4.05 12.11 -26.63
C MET A 133 4.73 10.77 -26.33
N LEU A 134 4.42 9.72 -27.09
CA LEU A 134 5.01 8.39 -26.92
C LEU A 134 6.54 8.43 -27.07
N HIS A 135 7.06 9.06 -28.12
CA HIS A 135 8.49 9.27 -28.31
C HIS A 135 9.12 10.02 -27.15
N SER A 136 8.47 11.07 -26.69
CA SER A 136 8.98 11.90 -25.59
C SER A 136 9.01 11.13 -24.27
N ALA A 137 8.00 10.29 -24.01
CA ALA A 137 7.93 9.44 -22.82
C ALA A 137 9.01 8.35 -22.83
N ILE A 138 9.18 7.64 -23.96
CA ILE A 138 10.25 6.64 -24.14
C ILE A 138 11.63 7.29 -23.97
N ASN A 139 11.84 8.44 -24.60
CA ASN A 139 13.10 9.18 -24.47
C ASN A 139 13.33 9.65 -23.03
N ALA A 140 12.29 10.12 -22.34
CA ALA A 140 12.38 10.48 -20.92
C ALA A 140 12.80 9.29 -20.07
N PHE A 141 12.27 8.09 -20.34
CA PHE A 141 12.66 6.87 -19.63
C PHE A 141 14.12 6.49 -19.89
N VAL A 142 14.53 6.43 -21.16
CA VAL A 142 15.91 6.04 -21.54
C VAL A 142 16.94 7.03 -20.98
N THR A 143 16.60 8.32 -20.91
CA THR A 143 17.51 9.37 -20.41
C THR A 143 17.30 9.71 -18.93
N GLU A 144 16.36 9.06 -18.25
CA GLU A 144 15.91 9.38 -16.89
C GLU A 144 15.59 10.89 -16.70
N ASN A 145 15.02 11.51 -17.73
CA ASN A 145 14.75 12.95 -17.76
C ASN A 145 13.33 13.25 -17.26
N THR A 146 13.20 13.57 -15.97
CA THR A 146 11.92 13.89 -15.33
C THR A 146 11.26 15.15 -15.88
N GLN A 147 12.04 16.16 -16.28
CA GLN A 147 11.47 17.39 -16.85
C GLN A 147 10.74 17.10 -18.16
N ARG A 148 11.35 16.27 -19.02
CA ARG A 148 10.70 15.83 -20.27
C ARG A 148 9.45 15.02 -19.98
N ALA A 149 9.49 14.13 -18.98
CA ALA A 149 8.31 13.36 -18.57
C ALA A 149 7.15 14.27 -18.13
N ARG A 150 7.42 15.32 -17.34
CA ARG A 150 6.40 16.30 -16.94
C ARG A 150 5.79 17.04 -18.12
N SER A 151 6.62 17.43 -19.08
CA SER A 151 6.12 18.05 -20.31
C SER A 151 5.21 17.13 -21.10
N VAL A 152 5.41 15.80 -21.09
CA VAL A 152 4.48 14.84 -21.73
C VAL A 152 3.12 14.86 -21.03
N ILE A 153 3.11 14.81 -19.70
CA ILE A 153 1.86 14.82 -18.90
C ILE A 153 1.06 16.10 -19.16
N GLU A 154 1.71 17.26 -19.21
CA GLU A 154 1.04 18.53 -19.51
C GLU A 154 0.51 18.59 -20.96
N TYR A 155 1.21 17.92 -21.89
CA TYR A 155 0.88 17.92 -23.32
C TYR A 155 -0.38 17.12 -23.65
N ASP A 156 -0.76 16.17 -22.80
CA ASP A 156 -1.94 15.30 -22.97
C ASP A 156 -3.24 16.09 -23.19
N SER A 157 -3.36 17.23 -22.51
CA SER A 157 -4.49 18.16 -22.64
C SER A 157 -4.72 18.69 -24.08
N ILE A 158 -3.71 18.61 -24.94
CA ILE A 158 -3.83 18.95 -26.37
C ILE A 158 -4.51 17.81 -27.12
N VAL A 159 -4.11 16.56 -26.86
CA VAL A 159 -4.70 15.37 -27.49
C VAL A 159 -6.15 15.18 -27.06
N ASP A 160 -6.45 15.39 -25.77
CA ASP A 160 -7.82 15.37 -25.23
C ASP A 160 -8.75 16.35 -25.98
N ARG A 161 -8.25 17.55 -26.27
CA ARG A 161 -9.01 18.57 -26.98
C ARG A 161 -9.24 18.17 -28.43
N LEU A 162 -8.19 17.70 -29.11
CA LEU A 162 -8.29 17.19 -30.48
C LEU A 162 -9.28 16.03 -30.57
N GLN A 163 -9.29 15.13 -29.59
CA GLN A 163 -10.24 14.02 -29.51
C GLN A 163 -11.68 14.54 -29.48
N GLN A 164 -11.99 15.49 -28.58
CA GLN A 164 -13.33 16.07 -28.45
C GLN A 164 -13.79 16.76 -29.74
N ASP A 165 -12.91 17.56 -30.34
CA ASP A 165 -13.20 18.29 -31.57
C ASP A 165 -13.45 17.32 -32.74
N LEU A 166 -12.59 16.32 -32.92
CA LEU A 166 -12.71 15.32 -34.00
C LEU A 166 -13.97 14.45 -33.85
N ILE A 167 -14.32 14.05 -32.62
CA ILE A 167 -15.56 13.29 -32.38
C ILE A 167 -16.78 14.13 -32.75
N GLU A 168 -16.81 15.42 -32.43
CA GLU A 168 -17.93 16.29 -32.78
C GLU A 168 -18.01 16.54 -34.29
N ASP A 169 -16.88 16.70 -34.96
CA ASP A 169 -16.81 16.77 -36.43
C ASP A 169 -17.40 15.50 -37.07
N VAL A 170 -16.96 14.32 -36.64
CA VAL A 170 -17.48 13.04 -37.14
C VAL A 170 -19.00 12.92 -36.90
N LYS A 171 -19.49 13.32 -35.72
CA LYS A 171 -20.94 13.37 -35.42
C LYS A 171 -21.69 14.30 -36.37
N ASN A 172 -21.16 15.49 -36.64
CA ASN A 172 -21.79 16.45 -37.54
C ASN A 172 -21.84 15.93 -38.98
N CYS A 173 -20.83 15.17 -39.40
CA CYS A 173 -20.83 14.49 -40.70
C CYS A 173 -21.90 13.39 -40.79
N MET A 174 -22.06 12.58 -39.73
CA MET A 174 -23.14 11.58 -39.66
C MET A 174 -24.53 12.23 -39.68
N LYS A 175 -24.71 13.37 -39.01
CA LYS A 175 -25.98 14.13 -39.04
C LYS A 175 -26.32 14.66 -40.43
N LYS A 176 -25.32 15.12 -41.20
CA LYS A 176 -25.50 15.64 -42.56
C LYS A 176 -25.89 14.55 -43.56
N ASN A 177 -25.29 13.36 -43.44
CA ASN A 177 -25.62 12.22 -44.30
C ASN A 177 -25.68 10.91 -43.49
N PRO A 178 -26.88 10.36 -43.22
CA PRO A 178 -27.04 9.10 -42.48
C PRO A 178 -26.35 7.88 -43.11
N GLN A 179 -26.00 7.92 -44.41
CA GLN A 179 -25.22 6.85 -45.03
C GLN A 179 -23.78 6.75 -44.48
N ASN A 180 -23.30 7.80 -43.80
CA ASN A 180 -21.97 7.85 -43.22
C ASN A 180 -21.89 7.26 -41.80
N ILE A 181 -22.99 6.75 -41.23
CA ILE A 181 -23.01 6.28 -39.82
C ILE A 181 -21.99 5.17 -39.57
N ASP A 182 -21.97 4.14 -40.42
CA ASP A 182 -21.05 3.00 -40.24
C ASP A 182 -19.57 3.43 -40.35
N GLN A 183 -19.29 4.39 -41.24
CA GLN A 183 -17.96 5.01 -41.37
C GLN A 183 -17.60 5.85 -40.16
N GLY A 184 -18.53 6.67 -39.69
CA GLY A 184 -18.33 7.54 -38.54
C GLY A 184 -18.05 6.75 -37.27
N VAL A 185 -18.73 5.62 -37.08
CA VAL A 185 -18.46 4.71 -35.95
C VAL A 185 -17.02 4.16 -36.01
N GLU A 186 -16.54 3.73 -37.17
CA GLU A 186 -15.15 3.28 -37.31
C GLU A 186 -14.14 4.41 -37.05
N TYR A 187 -14.42 5.63 -37.52
CA TYR A 187 -13.56 6.78 -37.22
C TYR A 187 -13.55 7.17 -35.74
N ILE A 188 -14.69 7.10 -35.04
CA ILE A 188 -14.74 7.31 -33.58
C ILE A 188 -13.88 6.28 -32.87
N LYS A 189 -13.96 4.99 -33.25
CA LYS A 189 -13.08 3.96 -32.67
C LYS A 189 -11.61 4.31 -32.89
N VAL A 190 -11.24 4.75 -34.08
CA VAL A 190 -9.86 5.17 -34.37
C VAL A 190 -9.42 6.32 -33.46
N ILE A 191 -10.25 7.37 -33.32
CA ILE A 191 -9.98 8.53 -32.47
C ILE A 191 -9.80 8.11 -31.00
N GLU A 192 -10.69 7.25 -30.49
CA GLU A 192 -10.58 6.71 -29.12
C GLU A 192 -9.30 5.89 -28.92
N ASN A 193 -8.89 5.08 -29.90
CA ASN A 193 -7.65 4.32 -29.78
C ASN A 193 -6.41 5.23 -29.83
N ILE A 194 -6.43 6.34 -30.58
CA ILE A 194 -5.32 7.31 -30.61
C ILE A 194 -5.19 8.05 -29.27
N GLU A 195 -6.30 8.45 -28.66
CA GLU A 195 -6.25 9.07 -27.32
C GLU A 195 -5.71 8.09 -26.28
N ARG A 196 -6.12 6.81 -26.33
CA ARG A 196 -5.52 5.79 -25.45
C ARG A 196 -4.01 5.63 -25.64
N ILE A 197 -3.48 5.85 -26.84
CA ILE A 197 -2.02 5.84 -27.07
C ILE A 197 -1.36 7.03 -26.34
N ALA A 198 -1.98 8.21 -26.35
CA ALA A 198 -1.51 9.38 -25.59
C ALA A 198 -1.57 9.15 -24.08
N ASP A 199 -2.68 8.62 -23.55
CA ASP A 199 -2.83 8.20 -22.15
C ASP A 199 -1.73 7.23 -21.71
N LEU A 200 -1.43 6.23 -22.54
CA LEU A 200 -0.38 5.25 -22.28
C LEU A 200 1.01 5.91 -22.27
N ALA A 201 1.24 6.91 -23.12
CA ALA A 201 2.46 7.73 -23.09
C ALA A 201 2.56 8.56 -21.79
N THR A 202 1.45 9.13 -21.31
CA THR A 202 1.37 9.79 -19.99
C THR A 202 1.75 8.81 -18.87
N ASN A 203 1.19 7.59 -18.85
CA ASN A 203 1.54 6.56 -17.85
C ASN A 203 3.05 6.21 -17.86
N ILE A 204 3.65 6.09 -19.06
CA ILE A 204 5.10 5.86 -19.18
C ILE A 204 5.88 7.02 -18.57
N ALA A 205 5.49 8.27 -18.86
CA ALA A 205 6.11 9.47 -18.31
C ALA A 205 6.00 9.55 -16.78
N GLU A 206 4.85 9.21 -16.21
CA GLU A 206 4.67 9.09 -14.76
C GLU A 206 5.63 8.06 -14.14
N GLY A 207 5.83 6.92 -14.82
CA GLY A 207 6.81 5.92 -14.44
C GLY A 207 8.24 6.49 -14.33
N VAL A 208 8.65 7.33 -15.30
CA VAL A 208 9.97 7.99 -15.27
C VAL A 208 10.13 8.85 -14.00
N ILE A 209 9.09 9.60 -13.64
CA ILE A 209 9.08 10.44 -12.45
C ILE A 209 9.16 9.58 -11.19
N PHE A 210 8.43 8.46 -11.14
CA PHE A 210 8.50 7.52 -10.02
C PHE A 210 9.89 6.91 -9.83
N VAL A 211 10.58 6.51 -10.92
CA VAL A 211 11.95 5.98 -10.83
C VAL A 211 12.88 7.00 -10.19
N ALA A 212 12.85 8.24 -10.67
CA ALA A 212 13.75 9.29 -10.23
C ALA A 212 13.42 9.84 -8.82
N GLU A 213 12.15 10.12 -8.56
CA GLU A 213 11.70 10.90 -7.40
C GLU A 213 11.01 10.05 -6.33
N GLY A 214 10.58 8.83 -6.66
CA GLY A 214 9.84 7.95 -5.75
C GLY A 214 8.40 8.39 -5.47
N ARG A 215 7.83 9.24 -6.33
CA ARG A 215 6.46 9.78 -6.21
C ARG A 215 5.61 9.36 -7.40
N ILE A 216 4.30 9.20 -7.18
CA ILE A 216 3.32 8.84 -8.21
C ILE A 216 2.47 10.09 -8.49
N VAL A 217 2.61 10.67 -9.68
CA VAL A 217 2.03 11.98 -10.04
C VAL A 217 0.50 11.97 -10.02
N LYS A 218 -0.14 10.96 -10.63
CA LYS A 218 -1.60 10.75 -10.62
C LYS A 218 -2.23 10.78 -9.22
N LEU A 219 -1.53 10.21 -8.24
CA LEU A 219 -2.00 10.18 -6.86
C LEU A 219 -1.92 11.55 -6.17
N GLU A 220 -1.09 12.48 -6.63
CA GLU A 220 -1.03 13.84 -6.08
C GLU A 220 -2.24 14.68 -6.55
N GLU A 221 -2.65 14.58 -7.82
CA GLU A 221 -3.86 15.27 -8.33
C GLU A 221 -5.16 14.66 -7.77
N GLU A 222 -5.26 13.33 -7.75
CA GLU A 222 -6.39 12.64 -7.12
C GLU A 222 -6.42 12.83 -5.61
N SER A 223 -5.26 13.01 -4.94
CA SER A 223 -5.22 13.24 -3.50
C SER A 223 -6.01 14.47 -3.09
N VAL A 224 -6.03 15.56 -3.86
CA VAL A 224 -6.75 16.79 -3.51
C VAL A 224 -8.27 16.57 -3.52
N SER A 225 -8.78 15.83 -4.51
CA SER A 225 -10.20 15.45 -4.62
C SER A 225 -10.60 14.38 -3.60
N LEU A 226 -9.76 13.34 -3.44
CA LEU A 226 -9.95 12.26 -2.47
C LEU A 226 -9.81 12.73 -1.03
N ILE A 227 -8.99 13.74 -0.70
CA ILE A 227 -8.91 14.32 0.65
C ILE A 227 -10.28 14.86 1.04
N THR A 228 -10.99 15.51 0.12
CA THR A 228 -12.32 16.08 0.39
C THR A 228 -13.37 14.98 0.61
N LEU A 229 -13.37 13.94 -0.24
CA LEU A 229 -14.28 12.80 -0.13
C LEU A 229 -13.96 11.87 1.07
N LYS A 230 -12.66 11.61 1.33
CA LYS A 230 -12.19 10.84 2.49
C LYS A 230 -12.55 11.53 3.80
N LYS A 231 -12.52 12.87 3.86
CA LYS A 231 -12.89 13.62 5.06
C LYS A 231 -14.36 13.46 5.42
N GLU A 232 -15.23 13.18 4.44
CA GLU A 232 -16.63 12.84 4.66
C GLU A 232 -16.82 11.35 4.97
N ILE A 233 -16.19 10.44 4.23
CA ILE A 233 -16.30 8.98 4.43
C ILE A 233 -15.65 8.51 5.75
N LEU A 234 -14.54 9.12 6.16
CA LEU A 234 -13.83 8.74 7.38
C LEU A 234 -14.50 9.21 8.67
N LYS A 235 -15.45 10.16 8.60
CA LYS A 235 -16.32 10.48 9.74
C LYS A 235 -17.23 9.31 10.12
N ASP A 236 -17.53 8.42 9.18
CA ASP A 236 -18.45 7.29 9.36
C ASP A 236 -17.74 5.95 9.66
N LEU A 237 -16.40 5.91 9.71
CA LEU A 237 -15.63 4.68 9.97
C LEU A 237 -15.07 4.67 11.41
N PRO A 238 -15.73 4.02 12.39
CA PRO A 238 -15.36 4.10 13.80
C PRO A 238 -14.16 3.20 14.17
N VAL A 239 -13.23 2.91 13.25
CA VAL A 239 -12.13 1.96 13.49
C VAL A 239 -11.30 2.34 14.72
N PHE A 240 -10.98 3.63 14.88
CA PHE A 240 -10.24 4.11 16.05
C PHE A 240 -11.05 4.04 17.34
N GLU A 241 -12.37 4.21 17.27
CA GLU A 241 -13.24 4.02 18.42
C GLU A 241 -13.31 2.53 18.81
N LEU A 242 -13.34 1.62 17.84
CA LEU A 242 -13.25 0.19 18.09
C LEU A 242 -11.89 -0.19 18.71
N LEU A 243 -10.78 0.40 18.24
CA LEU A 243 -9.44 0.22 18.83
C LEU A 243 -9.38 0.76 20.28
N ARG A 244 -10.03 1.89 20.57
CA ARG A 244 -10.13 2.42 21.95
C ARG A 244 -10.95 1.51 22.84
N ARG A 245 -12.10 1.03 22.37
CA ARG A 245 -12.90 0.05 23.11
C ARG A 245 -12.14 -1.24 23.37
N HIS A 246 -11.35 -1.71 22.40
CA HIS A 246 -10.47 -2.86 22.59
C HIS A 246 -9.37 -2.58 23.63
N ALA A 247 -8.74 -1.40 23.57
CA ALA A 247 -7.77 -0.95 24.58
C ALA A 247 -8.32 -1.03 26.01
N ARG A 248 -9.55 -0.54 26.22
CA ARG A 248 -10.20 -0.56 27.54
C ARG A 248 -10.40 -1.98 28.07
N LEU A 249 -10.84 -2.92 27.23
CA LEU A 249 -11.01 -4.32 27.63
C LEU A 249 -9.66 -4.96 27.99
N VAL A 250 -8.63 -4.69 27.19
CA VAL A 250 -7.27 -5.16 27.47
C VAL A 250 -6.74 -4.60 28.79
N ILE A 251 -6.91 -3.30 29.05
CA ILE A 251 -6.53 -2.66 30.32
C ILE A 251 -7.27 -3.34 31.49
N GLU A 252 -8.57 -3.56 31.35
CA GLU A 252 -9.39 -4.25 32.35
C GLU A 252 -8.89 -5.66 32.69
N CYS A 253 -8.38 -6.41 31.70
CA CYS A 253 -7.79 -7.73 31.93
C CYS A 253 -6.56 -7.63 32.83
N VAL A 254 -5.65 -6.71 32.50
CA VAL A 254 -4.36 -6.61 33.18
C VAL A 254 -4.50 -6.02 34.58
N GLU A 255 -5.36 -5.02 34.78
CA GLU A 255 -5.61 -4.42 36.11
C GLU A 255 -6.13 -5.45 37.13
N ARG A 256 -6.84 -6.49 36.67
CA ARG A 256 -7.32 -7.57 37.54
C ARG A 256 -6.23 -8.55 37.96
N LEU A 257 -5.07 -8.57 37.32
CA LEU A 257 -3.96 -9.46 37.69
C LEU A 257 -3.46 -9.20 39.11
N SER A 258 -3.58 -7.97 39.63
CA SER A 258 -3.21 -7.65 41.01
C SER A 258 -4.00 -8.48 42.02
N LEU A 259 -5.30 -8.70 41.75
CA LEU A 259 -6.15 -9.56 42.58
C LEU A 259 -5.74 -11.03 42.49
N SER A 260 -5.35 -11.51 41.30
CA SER A 260 -4.85 -12.88 41.09
C SER A 260 -3.52 -13.11 41.81
N LEU A 261 -2.61 -12.15 41.76
CA LEU A 261 -1.31 -12.23 42.42
C LEU A 261 -1.47 -12.24 43.95
N GLU A 262 -2.37 -11.40 44.48
CA GLU A 262 -2.72 -11.39 45.91
C GLU A 262 -3.37 -12.73 46.33
N ALA A 263 -4.32 -13.24 45.55
CA ALA A 263 -4.95 -14.53 45.80
C ALA A 263 -3.93 -15.69 45.79
N TYR A 264 -2.98 -15.68 44.85
CA TYR A 264 -1.88 -16.64 44.79
C TYR A 264 -1.03 -16.59 46.07
N PHE A 265 -0.62 -15.40 46.51
CA PHE A 265 0.19 -15.23 47.72
C PHE A 265 -0.51 -15.74 48.98
N HIS A 266 -1.82 -15.49 49.10
CA HIS A 266 -2.62 -15.94 50.23
C HIS A 266 -3.11 -17.40 50.13
N ARG A 267 -2.73 -18.15 49.09
CA ARG A 267 -3.22 -19.52 48.81
C ARG A 267 -4.74 -19.60 48.66
N ASN A 268 -5.36 -18.52 48.23
CA ASN A 268 -6.80 -18.47 48.03
C ASN A 268 -7.14 -18.95 46.60
N GLN A 269 -7.14 -20.27 46.43
CA GLN A 269 -7.40 -20.92 45.15
C GLN A 269 -8.76 -20.54 44.56
N GLN A 270 -9.80 -20.48 45.39
CA GLN A 270 -11.13 -20.06 44.96
C GLN A 270 -11.10 -18.65 44.37
N ARG A 271 -10.44 -17.70 45.05
CA ARG A 271 -10.35 -16.32 44.58
C ARG A 271 -9.51 -16.18 43.30
N LEU A 272 -8.46 -16.99 43.17
CA LEU A 272 -7.65 -17.06 41.96
C LEU A 272 -8.47 -17.57 40.76
N GLU A 273 -9.28 -18.61 40.96
CA GLU A 273 -10.20 -19.15 39.94
C GLU A 273 -11.30 -18.16 39.56
N GLU A 274 -11.93 -17.49 40.54
CA GLU A 274 -12.92 -16.42 40.30
C GLU A 274 -12.33 -15.30 39.43
N THR A 275 -11.11 -14.85 39.76
CA THR A 275 -10.46 -13.75 39.03
C THR A 275 -10.04 -14.19 37.63
N ALA A 276 -9.54 -15.42 37.49
CA ALA A 276 -9.20 -15.99 36.18
C ALA A 276 -10.43 -16.12 35.27
N GLN A 277 -11.57 -16.55 35.82
CA GLN A 277 -12.83 -16.64 35.07
C GLN A 277 -13.30 -15.27 34.57
N HIS A 278 -13.19 -14.22 35.39
CA HIS A 278 -13.52 -12.87 34.96
C HIS A 278 -12.60 -12.35 33.85
N ILE A 279 -11.29 -12.60 33.94
CA ILE A 279 -10.33 -12.20 32.91
C ILE A 279 -10.61 -12.94 31.59
N PHE A 280 -10.94 -14.23 31.65
CA PHE A 280 -11.36 -15.01 30.48
C PHE A 280 -12.62 -14.46 29.79
N GLU A 281 -13.60 -13.98 30.58
CA GLU A 281 -14.81 -13.37 30.02
C GLU A 281 -14.51 -12.07 29.26
N ILE A 282 -13.62 -11.24 29.80
CA ILE A 282 -13.18 -9.98 29.17
C ILE A 282 -12.35 -10.27 27.92
N GLU A 283 -11.43 -11.25 27.96
CA GLU A 283 -10.65 -11.70 26.81
C GLU A 283 -11.57 -12.14 25.66
N LYS A 284 -12.59 -12.96 25.95
CA LYS A 284 -13.59 -13.35 24.96
C LYS A 284 -14.34 -12.17 24.34
N GLU A 285 -14.58 -11.10 25.09
CA GLU A 285 -15.17 -9.87 24.56
C GLU A 285 -14.19 -9.07 23.70
N ALA A 286 -12.93 -8.96 24.12
CA ALA A 286 -11.86 -8.32 23.36
C ALA A 286 -11.65 -9.05 22.01
N ASP A 287 -11.65 -10.37 22.04
CA ASP A 287 -11.39 -11.22 20.88
C ASP A 287 -12.55 -11.16 19.86
N LYS A 288 -13.80 -11.05 20.33
CA LYS A 288 -14.95 -10.71 19.47
C LYS A 288 -14.79 -9.33 18.82
N LEU A 289 -14.38 -8.33 19.58
CA LEU A 289 -14.20 -6.97 19.09
C LEU A 289 -13.06 -6.89 18.06
N LYS A 290 -11.96 -7.60 18.27
CA LYS A 290 -10.85 -7.79 17.33
C LYS A 290 -11.31 -8.42 16.01
N ARG A 291 -12.16 -9.46 16.06
CA ARG A 291 -12.78 -10.03 14.85
C ARG A 291 -13.68 -9.01 14.13
N ASN A 292 -14.46 -8.24 14.88
CA ASN A 292 -15.29 -7.18 14.32
C ASN A 292 -14.45 -6.10 13.62
N ILE A 293 -13.35 -5.65 14.23
CA ILE A 293 -12.41 -4.70 13.61
C ILE A 293 -11.86 -5.26 12.30
N ARG A 294 -11.39 -6.51 12.29
CA ARG A 294 -10.86 -7.17 11.09
C ARG A 294 -11.91 -7.32 9.97
N GLY A 295 -13.16 -7.57 10.35
CA GLY A 295 -14.29 -7.79 9.44
C GLY A 295 -14.91 -6.52 8.84
N HIS A 296 -14.89 -5.40 9.57
CA HIS A 296 -15.52 -4.14 9.14
C HIS A 296 -14.56 -3.15 8.45
N LEU A 297 -13.28 -3.51 8.28
CA LEU A 297 -12.36 -2.71 7.48
C LEU A 297 -12.73 -2.80 5.99
N PRO A 298 -12.98 -1.65 5.32
CA PRO A 298 -13.40 -1.64 3.92
C PRO A 298 -12.34 -2.29 3.03
N LYS A 299 -12.82 -3.11 2.08
CA LYS A 299 -11.98 -3.74 1.05
C LYS A 299 -11.96 -2.80 -0.16
N GLY A 300 -10.79 -2.26 -0.50
CA GLY A 300 -10.60 -1.44 -1.71
C GLY A 300 -10.76 0.08 -1.57
N ILE A 301 -10.96 0.60 -0.34
CA ILE A 301 -10.92 2.05 -0.07
C ILE A 301 -9.55 2.41 0.53
N ILE A 302 -8.97 3.54 0.11
CA ILE A 302 -7.74 4.06 0.72
C ILE A 302 -8.03 4.53 2.14
N LEU A 303 -7.57 3.76 3.13
CA LEU A 303 -7.59 4.12 4.54
C LEU A 303 -6.56 5.24 4.81
N PRO A 304 -6.77 6.09 5.83
CA PRO A 304 -5.81 7.13 6.21
C PRO A 304 -4.54 6.55 6.85
N VAL A 305 -4.55 5.25 7.12
CA VAL A 305 -3.46 4.42 7.64
C VAL A 305 -3.47 3.09 6.89
N GLU A 306 -2.31 2.50 6.62
CA GLU A 306 -2.24 1.21 5.94
C GLU A 306 -2.96 0.12 6.75
N ARG A 307 -3.76 -0.71 6.07
CA ARG A 307 -4.52 -1.79 6.71
C ARG A 307 -3.61 -2.74 7.51
N PHE A 308 -2.41 -2.98 7.01
CA PHE A 308 -1.41 -3.81 7.68
C PHE A 308 -0.92 -3.18 8.98
N GLU A 309 -0.71 -1.85 9.02
CA GLU A 309 -0.27 -1.13 10.23
C GLU A 309 -1.33 -1.23 11.34
N LEU A 310 -2.62 -1.07 10.98
CA LEU A 310 -3.73 -1.26 11.93
C LEU A 310 -3.81 -2.69 12.47
N PHE A 311 -3.53 -3.70 11.65
CA PHE A 311 -3.50 -5.10 12.09
C PHE A 311 -2.31 -5.41 12.99
N LEU A 312 -1.15 -4.85 12.69
CA LEU A 312 0.02 -5.01 13.53
C LEU A 312 -0.19 -4.32 14.89
N TYR A 313 -0.78 -3.12 14.88
CA TYR A 313 -1.19 -2.42 16.11
C TYR A 313 -2.18 -3.23 16.94
N LEU A 314 -3.27 -3.70 16.31
CA LEU A 314 -4.28 -4.50 16.99
C LEU A 314 -3.71 -5.81 17.54
N LYS A 315 -2.72 -6.42 16.84
CA LYS A 315 -2.03 -7.62 17.30
C LYS A 315 -1.20 -7.35 18.56
N GLU A 316 -0.41 -6.27 18.59
CA GLU A 316 0.38 -5.94 19.79
C GLU A 316 -0.52 -5.53 20.96
N GLN A 317 -1.62 -4.82 20.70
CA GLN A 317 -2.59 -4.48 21.72
C GLN A 317 -3.26 -5.73 22.32
N ASP A 318 -3.59 -6.72 21.50
CA ASP A 318 -4.16 -8.01 21.90
C ASP A 318 -3.17 -8.88 22.69
N ALA A 319 -1.88 -8.86 22.29
CA ALA A 319 -0.83 -9.58 23.00
C ALA A 319 -0.68 -9.15 24.47
N ILE A 320 -1.09 -7.92 24.84
CA ILE A 320 -1.14 -7.48 26.23
C ILE A 320 -2.15 -8.32 27.04
N ALA A 321 -3.32 -8.62 26.48
CA ALA A 321 -4.32 -9.48 27.12
C ALA A 321 -3.89 -10.95 27.11
N ASP A 322 -3.24 -11.43 26.03
CA ASP A 322 -2.67 -12.78 25.97
C ASP A 322 -1.65 -13.00 27.10
N VAL A 323 -0.80 -12.01 27.36
CA VAL A 323 0.16 -12.06 28.49
C VAL A 323 -0.56 -12.16 29.84
N ALA A 324 -1.69 -11.48 30.03
CA ALA A 324 -2.48 -11.60 31.25
C ALA A 324 -3.01 -13.04 31.42
N GLU A 325 -3.50 -13.67 30.35
CA GLU A 325 -3.91 -15.07 30.37
C GLU A 325 -2.73 -16.01 30.67
N GLU A 326 -1.57 -15.79 30.05
CA GLU A 326 -0.36 -16.56 30.30
C GLU A 326 0.08 -16.47 31.77
N ILE A 327 0.00 -15.29 32.40
CA ILE A 327 0.29 -15.11 33.82
C ILE A 327 -0.68 -15.92 34.68
N LEU A 328 -1.98 -15.88 34.40
CA LEU A 328 -2.97 -16.65 35.16
C LEU A 328 -2.73 -18.16 35.05
N ASN A 329 -2.51 -18.63 33.83
CA ASN A 329 -2.16 -20.03 33.56
C ASN A 329 -0.90 -20.42 34.34
N TRP A 330 0.13 -19.56 34.34
CA TRP A 330 1.36 -19.78 35.10
C TRP A 330 1.13 -19.88 36.61
N LEU A 331 0.32 -18.98 37.17
CA LEU A 331 -0.06 -18.98 38.60
C LEU A 331 -0.87 -20.24 38.97
N SER A 332 -1.68 -20.77 38.05
CA SER A 332 -2.49 -21.97 38.29
C SER A 332 -1.70 -23.28 38.35
N PHE A 333 -0.54 -23.36 37.70
CA PHE A 333 0.20 -24.62 37.55
C PHE A 333 0.70 -25.17 38.88
N LYS A 334 1.20 -24.29 39.75
CA LYS A 334 1.75 -24.70 41.04
C LYS A 334 1.85 -23.50 41.99
N HIS A 335 1.39 -23.70 43.22
CA HIS A 335 1.67 -22.77 44.30
C HIS A 335 3.09 -22.97 44.85
N ILE A 336 3.93 -21.93 44.80
CA ILE A 336 5.28 -21.89 45.37
C ILE A 336 5.30 -20.78 46.44
N PRO A 337 5.68 -21.07 47.71
CA PRO A 337 5.71 -20.06 48.76
C PRO A 337 6.65 -18.90 48.42
N LEU A 338 6.15 -17.68 48.56
CA LEU A 338 6.91 -16.42 48.40
C LEU A 338 7.18 -15.79 49.77
N SER A 339 8.34 -15.15 49.93
CA SER A 339 8.53 -14.22 51.04
C SER A 339 7.65 -12.99 50.83
N PHE A 340 7.19 -12.37 51.92
CA PHE A 340 6.37 -11.15 51.84
C PHE A 340 7.11 -10.02 51.10
N GLU A 341 8.43 -9.91 51.32
CA GLU A 341 9.27 -8.92 50.64
C GLU A 341 9.28 -9.14 49.12
N LEU A 342 9.51 -10.38 48.68
CA LEU A 342 9.55 -10.70 47.25
C LEU A 342 8.17 -10.57 46.59
N PHE A 343 7.11 -10.94 47.30
CA PHE A 343 5.74 -10.69 46.85
C PHE A 343 5.49 -9.19 46.61
N LYS A 344 5.86 -8.32 47.56
CA LYS A 344 5.72 -6.86 47.38
C LYS A 344 6.55 -6.33 46.22
N GLN A 345 7.73 -6.90 45.96
CA GLN A 345 8.52 -6.54 44.79
C GLN A 345 7.84 -6.96 43.47
N ILE A 346 7.25 -8.15 43.40
CA ILE A 346 6.54 -8.62 42.20
C ILE A 346 5.23 -7.84 41.98
N GLU A 347 4.50 -7.52 43.06
CA GLU A 347 3.29 -6.68 43.02
C GLU A 347 3.61 -5.27 42.49
N GLU A 348 4.68 -4.65 42.99
CA GLU A 348 5.13 -3.35 42.50
C GLU A 348 5.58 -3.42 41.03
N LEU A 349 6.24 -4.50 40.62
CA LEU A 349 6.62 -4.71 39.23
C LEU A 349 5.38 -4.79 38.33
N LEU A 350 4.35 -5.53 38.75
CA LEU A 350 3.08 -5.62 38.02
C LEU A 350 2.44 -4.24 37.86
N ASN A 351 2.39 -3.45 38.93
CA ASN A 351 1.84 -2.09 38.89
C ASN A 351 2.65 -1.18 37.93
N GLN A 352 3.98 -1.27 37.94
CA GLN A 352 4.82 -0.51 37.01
C GLN A 352 4.66 -0.98 35.55
N SER A 353 4.49 -2.28 35.32
CA SER A 353 4.21 -2.84 34.00
C SER A 353 2.84 -2.45 33.45
N ILE A 354 1.86 -2.15 34.32
CA ILE A 354 0.53 -1.66 33.93
C ILE A 354 0.56 -0.17 33.59
N LYS A 355 1.45 0.62 34.22
CA LYS A 355 1.50 2.08 34.07
C LYS A 355 1.49 2.60 32.62
N PRO A 356 2.22 2.01 31.65
CA PRO A 356 2.16 2.45 30.26
C PRO A 356 0.77 2.36 29.64
N LEU A 357 -0.08 1.43 30.12
CA LEU A 357 -1.42 1.20 29.57
C LEU A 357 -2.37 2.36 29.81
N GLU A 358 -2.16 3.15 30.87
CA GLU A 358 -2.96 4.34 31.20
C GLU A 358 -2.98 5.38 30.06
N PHE A 359 -1.93 5.39 29.23
CA PHE A 359 -1.78 6.34 28.13
C PHE A 359 -2.34 5.82 26.79
N LEU A 360 -2.65 4.52 26.68
CA LEU A 360 -3.02 3.91 25.39
C LEU A 360 -4.30 4.49 24.81
N GLU A 361 -5.33 4.70 25.63
CA GLU A 361 -6.62 5.18 25.14
C GLU A 361 -6.52 6.60 24.58
N ASP A 362 -5.89 7.50 25.33
CA ASP A 362 -5.66 8.89 24.92
C ASP A 362 -4.72 8.95 23.71
N MET A 363 -3.69 8.10 23.66
CA MET A 363 -2.82 8.01 22.50
C MET A 363 -3.62 7.67 21.24
N ILE A 364 -4.50 6.66 21.29
CA ILE A 364 -5.37 6.32 20.14
C ILE A 364 -6.28 7.50 19.79
N LEU A 365 -6.87 8.17 20.77
CA LEU A 365 -7.76 9.32 20.55
C LEU A 365 -7.06 10.45 19.80
N TYR A 366 -5.92 10.93 20.31
CA TYR A 366 -5.19 12.04 19.70
C TYR A 366 -4.55 11.66 18.36
N SER A 367 -4.07 10.41 18.24
CA SER A 367 -3.59 9.90 16.96
C SER A 367 -4.70 9.83 15.92
N ALA A 368 -5.90 9.35 16.31
CA ALA A 368 -7.05 9.31 15.42
C ALA A 368 -7.47 10.71 14.96
N ASP A 369 -7.54 11.69 15.87
CA ASP A 369 -7.83 13.07 15.48
C ASP A 369 -6.81 13.58 14.47
N PHE A 370 -5.50 13.44 14.71
CA PHE A 370 -4.49 13.84 13.73
C PHE A 370 -4.64 13.11 12.39
N ILE A 371 -4.84 11.79 12.40
CA ILE A 371 -4.95 10.98 11.17
C ILE A 371 -6.15 11.44 10.32
N LEU A 372 -7.27 11.79 10.98
CA LEU A 372 -8.52 12.18 10.34
C LEU A 372 -8.59 13.66 9.95
N THR A 373 -8.10 14.55 10.81
CA THR A 373 -8.27 16.00 10.68
C THR A 373 -7.00 16.74 10.31
N LYS A 374 -5.84 16.08 10.40
CA LYS A 374 -4.49 16.66 10.27
C LYS A 374 -4.19 17.76 11.30
N ASN A 375 -4.83 17.69 12.47
CA ASN A 375 -4.56 18.57 13.60
C ASN A 375 -3.17 18.29 14.23
N GLU A 376 -2.23 19.20 14.03
CA GLU A 376 -0.86 19.09 14.56
C GLU A 376 -0.79 19.17 16.09
N GLU A 377 -1.76 19.81 16.77
CA GLU A 377 -1.79 19.82 18.24
C GLU A 377 -2.05 18.41 18.78
N SER A 378 -3.02 17.70 18.20
CA SER A 378 -3.30 16.30 18.51
C SER A 378 -2.13 15.39 18.17
N ARG A 379 -1.42 15.66 17.07
CA ARG A 379 -0.19 14.93 16.73
C ARG A 379 0.89 15.09 17.80
N ASN A 380 1.11 16.31 18.28
CA ASN A 380 2.09 16.60 19.32
C ASN A 380 1.69 15.93 20.63
N ARG A 381 0.41 15.99 20.98
CA ARG A 381 -0.11 15.31 22.17
C ARG A 381 0.06 13.80 22.11
N ALA A 382 -0.24 13.17 20.96
CA ALA A 382 0.00 11.75 20.75
C ALA A 382 1.50 11.40 20.89
N LYS A 383 2.40 12.22 20.34
CA LYS A 383 3.85 12.03 20.47
C LYS A 383 4.35 12.16 21.92
N GLU A 384 3.76 13.04 22.71
CA GLU A 384 4.03 13.13 24.15
C GLU A 384 3.64 11.84 24.86
N LEU A 385 2.41 11.35 24.65
CA LEU A 385 1.92 10.11 25.25
C LEU A 385 2.79 8.89 24.86
N ILE A 386 3.23 8.82 23.61
CA ILE A 386 4.17 7.77 23.16
C ILE A 386 5.50 7.84 23.93
N ARG A 387 5.99 9.04 24.26
CA ARG A 387 7.21 9.20 25.08
C ARG A 387 6.96 8.77 26.52
N GLU A 388 5.80 9.09 27.08
CA GLU A 388 5.41 8.64 28.43
C GLU A 388 5.32 7.11 28.52
N ILE A 389 4.75 6.45 27.50
CA ILE A 389 4.70 4.97 27.42
C ILE A 389 6.11 4.37 27.43
N ARG A 390 7.00 4.86 26.57
CA ARG A 390 8.40 4.40 26.52
C ARG A 390 9.14 4.65 27.83
N TYR A 391 8.92 5.79 28.45
CA TYR A 391 9.54 6.11 29.73
C TYR A 391 9.03 5.19 30.85
N ALA A 392 7.73 4.92 30.92
CA ALA A 392 7.14 3.98 31.87
C ALA A 392 7.62 2.53 31.63
N GLN A 393 7.77 2.10 30.37
CA GLN A 393 8.36 0.81 30.03
C GLN A 393 9.80 0.71 30.54
N TYR A 394 10.63 1.74 30.31
CA TYR A 394 12.01 1.78 30.79
C TYR A 394 12.09 1.62 32.31
N LEU A 395 11.22 2.31 33.06
CA LEU A 395 11.15 2.20 34.52
C LEU A 395 10.77 0.78 34.97
N SER A 396 9.75 0.18 34.33
CA SER A 396 9.35 -1.21 34.59
C SER A 396 10.52 -2.19 34.35
N GLU A 397 11.26 -2.00 33.27
CA GLU A 397 12.37 -2.87 32.91
C GLU A 397 13.57 -2.74 33.86
N GLU A 398 13.90 -1.52 34.29
CA GLU A 398 14.90 -1.27 35.33
C GLU A 398 14.50 -1.94 36.66
N TYR A 399 13.23 -1.81 37.04
CA TYR A 399 12.71 -2.41 38.25
C TYR A 399 12.66 -3.95 38.15
N GLY A 400 12.25 -4.51 37.02
CA GLY A 400 12.24 -5.94 36.76
C GLY A 400 13.63 -6.57 36.90
N ASN A 401 14.68 -5.88 36.46
CA ASN A 401 16.07 -6.31 36.69
C ASN A 401 16.45 -6.35 38.18
N LYS A 402 15.95 -5.40 38.98
CA LYS A 402 16.13 -5.42 40.45
C LYS A 402 15.41 -6.61 41.07
N VAL A 403 14.17 -6.90 40.64
CA VAL A 403 13.40 -8.07 41.13
C VAL A 403 14.10 -9.38 40.74
N LYS A 404 14.56 -9.54 39.49
CA LYS A 404 15.33 -10.72 39.06
C LYS A 404 16.55 -10.96 39.95
N LYS A 405 17.31 -9.91 40.27
CA LYS A 405 18.46 -9.99 41.16
C LYS A 405 18.07 -10.42 42.58
N ALA A 406 16.94 -9.92 43.10
CA ALA A 406 16.43 -10.35 44.40
C ALA A 406 16.04 -11.84 44.40
N ILE A 407 15.36 -12.31 43.35
CA ILE A 407 15.00 -13.73 43.16
C ILE A 407 16.26 -14.61 43.17
N PHE A 408 17.28 -14.26 42.37
CA PHE A 408 18.55 -15.00 42.31
C PHE A 408 19.27 -15.10 43.66
N ASN A 409 19.15 -14.08 44.51
CA ASN A 409 19.80 -14.06 45.82
C ASN A 409 19.01 -14.80 46.91
N GLN A 410 17.68 -14.88 46.78
CA GLN A 410 16.80 -15.43 47.82
C GLN A 410 16.32 -16.86 47.53
N ILE A 411 16.40 -17.32 46.29
CA ILE A 411 15.87 -18.62 45.86
C ILE A 411 16.99 -19.54 45.36
N GLU A 412 17.30 -20.56 46.15
CA GLU A 412 18.34 -21.55 45.81
C GLU A 412 17.81 -22.71 44.96
N ASP A 413 16.55 -23.09 45.13
CA ASP A 413 15.96 -24.21 44.37
C ASP A 413 15.80 -23.83 42.89
N PRO A 414 16.43 -24.57 41.95
CA PRO A 414 16.43 -24.20 40.53
C PRO A 414 15.04 -24.15 39.89
N LEU A 415 14.09 -24.96 40.36
CA LEU A 415 12.74 -24.99 39.81
C LEU A 415 11.94 -23.75 40.24
N ASN A 416 12.02 -23.40 41.53
CA ASN A 416 11.41 -22.18 42.05
C ASN A 416 12.03 -20.93 41.42
N LEU A 417 13.36 -20.92 41.24
CA LEU A 417 14.09 -19.84 40.58
C LEU A 417 13.58 -19.63 39.15
N PHE A 418 13.52 -20.70 38.35
CA PHE A 418 12.97 -20.64 36.99
C PHE A 418 11.53 -20.13 36.99
N TYR A 419 10.69 -20.64 37.91
CA TYR A 419 9.29 -20.27 37.99
C TYR A 419 9.08 -18.77 38.18
N PHE A 420 9.80 -18.16 39.13
CA PHE A 420 9.64 -16.72 39.40
C PHE A 420 10.35 -15.84 38.39
N LEU A 421 11.48 -16.27 37.82
CA LEU A 421 12.10 -15.54 36.71
C LEU A 421 11.16 -15.49 35.49
N LYS A 422 10.51 -16.62 35.16
CA LYS A 422 9.52 -16.67 34.09
C LYS A 422 8.30 -15.79 34.39
N LEU A 423 7.81 -15.78 35.64
CA LEU A 423 6.72 -14.89 36.05
C LEU A 423 7.10 -13.41 35.87
N VAL A 424 8.31 -13.02 36.26
CA VAL A 424 8.83 -11.66 36.04
C VAL A 424 8.91 -11.33 34.55
N ASP A 425 9.40 -12.24 33.71
CA ASP A 425 9.45 -12.03 32.25
C ASP A 425 8.05 -11.86 31.64
N LEU A 426 7.07 -12.64 32.09
CA LEU A 426 5.68 -12.49 31.66
C LEU A 426 5.12 -11.11 32.08
N ILE A 427 5.34 -10.68 33.32
CA ILE A 427 4.89 -9.37 33.80
C ILE A 427 5.54 -8.21 33.00
N LEU A 428 6.82 -8.32 32.65
CA LEU A 428 7.50 -7.33 31.81
C LEU A 428 6.91 -7.27 30.39
N GLY A 429 6.44 -8.41 29.87
CA GLY A 429 5.79 -8.52 28.56
C GLY A 429 4.61 -7.57 28.37
N ILE A 430 3.87 -7.26 29.44
CA ILE A 430 2.77 -6.27 29.42
C ILE A 430 3.28 -4.92 28.91
N SER A 431 4.34 -4.40 29.54
CA SER A 431 4.92 -3.10 29.20
C SER A 431 5.64 -3.10 27.85
N HIS A 432 6.24 -4.22 27.45
CA HIS A 432 6.88 -4.37 26.13
C HIS A 432 5.84 -4.31 25.00
N HIS A 433 4.72 -5.01 25.12
CA HIS A 433 3.66 -4.92 24.11
C HIS A 433 2.98 -3.55 24.08
N ALA A 434 2.87 -2.87 25.23
CA ALA A 434 2.42 -1.48 25.28
C ALA A 434 3.37 -0.52 24.53
N GLU A 435 4.69 -0.69 24.69
CA GLU A 435 5.69 0.08 23.94
C GLU A 435 5.61 -0.21 22.43
N ASN A 436 5.54 -1.49 22.03
CA ASN A 436 5.38 -1.86 20.61
C ASN A 436 4.12 -1.23 20.00
N THR A 437 3.02 -1.22 20.76
CA THR A 437 1.76 -0.57 20.38
C THR A 437 1.97 0.92 20.13
N ALA A 438 2.70 1.60 21.01
CA ALA A 438 3.03 3.02 20.86
C ALA A 438 3.98 3.30 19.68
N ASP A 439 4.94 2.42 19.42
CA ASP A 439 5.89 2.54 18.31
C ASP A 439 5.22 2.37 16.95
N LEU A 440 4.27 1.44 16.86
CA LEU A 440 3.42 1.28 15.69
C LEU A 440 2.53 2.52 15.49
N MET A 441 1.93 3.04 16.55
CA MET A 441 1.15 4.28 16.47
C MET A 441 2.00 5.48 16.03
N ARG A 442 3.24 5.56 16.53
CA ARG A 442 4.22 6.56 16.10
C ARG A 442 4.49 6.50 14.61
N ALA A 443 4.67 5.31 14.05
CA ALA A 443 4.86 5.12 12.61
C ALA A 443 3.64 5.58 11.81
N MET A 444 2.43 5.29 12.30
CA MET A 444 1.17 5.71 11.66
C MET A 444 0.99 7.24 11.63
N ILE A 445 1.47 7.97 12.64
CA ILE A 445 1.39 9.46 12.69
C ILE A 445 2.65 10.20 12.20
N ALA A 446 3.66 9.46 11.73
CA ALA A 446 4.90 10.02 11.20
C ALA A 446 4.78 10.43 9.72
N LYS A 447 3.86 9.78 8.99
CA LYS A 447 3.44 10.13 7.63
C LYS A 447 2.66 11.45 7.64
#